data_AF-A0A1V4JMT9-F1
#
_entry.id   AF-A0A1V4JMT9-F1
#
_cell.length_a   1.000
_cell.length_b   1.000
_cell.length_c   1.000
_cell.angle_alpha   90.00
_cell.angle_beta   90.00
_cell.angle_gamma   90.00
#
_symmetry.space_group_name_H-M   'P 1'
#
loop_
_entity.id
_entity.type
_entity.pdbx_description
1 polymer ?
#
loop_
_entity_poly.entity_id
_entity_poly.type
_entity_poly.pdbx_seq_one_letter_code
_entity_poly.pdbx_strand_id
1 'polypeptide(L)'
;MNIQRGRDHGIPPYHDFRVYCNLSSAQTFEDLKNEIKNPEIREKLSRLYGSPLNIDLFPALMVEDLVPGSRLGPTLMCLLSTQFRRIRDGDRLWYENPGVFTPAQLTQIKQTSLARVLCDNGDNITRVQHDVFKVAEFPHGYSSCEEIPKLDLRMWQDCCEDCRTRGQFNAFSYHFRGRRSLDYSFQEDKPLKKIKMSKTVSSVKHSKYFRNATSASNENTNMPAVNDFKEFVLEMQETISSLRNQIKKLESRLSKTDCTDEKGKSYSSNETWKMDPCTVCECKVGQITCFVESCPPADCEAPVKVKGDCCPVCLKQNNIKKKP
;
A
#
# COMPACT_ATOMS: atom_id res chain seq x y z
N MET A 1 -9.20 -29.06 -24.25
CA MET A 1 -9.26 -27.67 -24.75
C MET A 1 -7.93 -26.91 -24.57
N ASN A 2 -7.35 -26.87 -23.36
CA ASN A 2 -6.18 -26.02 -23.07
C ASN A 2 -4.94 -26.33 -23.92
N ILE A 3 -4.64 -27.61 -24.18
CA ILE A 3 -3.54 -28.02 -25.06
C ILE A 3 -3.71 -27.43 -26.46
N GLN A 4 -4.88 -27.61 -27.07
CA GLN A 4 -5.16 -27.07 -28.41
C GLN A 4 -5.08 -25.53 -28.45
N ARG A 5 -5.54 -24.86 -27.39
CA ARG A 5 -5.44 -23.39 -27.28
C ARG A 5 -3.99 -22.92 -27.19
N GLY A 6 -3.13 -23.65 -26.48
CA GLY A 6 -1.69 -23.35 -26.42
C GLY A 6 -1.05 -23.40 -27.81
N ARG A 7 -1.37 -24.43 -28.60
CA ARG A 7 -0.87 -24.59 -29.97
C ARG A 7 -1.39 -23.51 -30.92
N ASP A 8 -2.69 -23.19 -30.82
CA ASP A 8 -3.34 -22.09 -31.56
C ASP A 8 -2.67 -20.74 -31.29
N HIS A 9 -2.31 -20.48 -30.03
CA HIS A 9 -1.63 -19.26 -29.61
C HIS A 9 -0.10 -19.29 -29.86
N GLY A 10 0.45 -20.37 -30.44
CA GLY A 10 1.89 -20.51 -30.67
C GLY A 10 2.71 -20.45 -29.38
N ILE A 11 2.17 -20.94 -28.27
CA ILE A 11 2.87 -20.96 -26.98
C ILE A 11 4.08 -21.88 -27.08
N PRO A 12 5.29 -21.40 -26.72
CA PRO A 12 6.48 -22.24 -26.73
C PRO A 12 6.34 -23.50 -25.85
N PRO A 13 7.09 -24.58 -26.15
CA PRO A 13 7.08 -25.78 -25.34
C PRO A 13 7.51 -25.53 -23.89
N TYR A 14 7.17 -26.48 -23.02
CA TYR A 14 7.54 -26.47 -21.60
C TYR A 14 9.05 -26.25 -21.37
N HIS A 15 9.89 -26.86 -22.21
CA HIS A 15 11.35 -26.73 -22.14
C HIS A 15 11.83 -25.27 -22.16
N ASP A 16 11.27 -24.43 -23.04
CA ASP A 16 11.67 -23.03 -23.16
C ASP A 16 11.33 -22.24 -21.89
N PHE A 17 10.19 -22.55 -21.27
CA PHE A 17 9.77 -21.92 -20.02
C PHE A 17 10.58 -22.40 -18.81
N ARG A 18 11.07 -23.64 -18.81
CA ARG A 18 12.04 -24.09 -17.80
C ARG A 18 13.31 -23.25 -17.85
N VAL A 19 13.89 -23.09 -19.04
CA VAL A 19 15.10 -22.30 -19.24
C VAL A 19 14.86 -20.83 -18.86
N TYR A 20 13.72 -20.26 -19.27
CA TYR A 20 13.30 -18.91 -18.86
C TYR A 20 13.25 -18.76 -17.34
N CYS A 21 12.79 -19.78 -16.63
CA CYS A 21 12.68 -19.83 -15.18
C CYS A 21 13.96 -20.31 -14.47
N ASN A 22 15.12 -20.31 -15.14
CA ASN A 22 16.41 -20.78 -14.60
C ASN A 22 16.40 -22.22 -14.08
N LEU A 23 15.53 -23.08 -14.63
CA LEU A 23 15.55 -24.51 -14.38
C LEU A 23 16.46 -25.23 -15.37
N SER A 24 16.81 -26.49 -15.06
CA SER A 24 17.65 -27.29 -15.94
C SER A 24 16.98 -27.55 -17.29
N SER A 25 17.78 -27.44 -18.36
CA SER A 25 17.40 -27.89 -19.69
C SER A 25 17.31 -29.41 -19.70
N ALA A 26 16.13 -29.96 -19.96
CA ALA A 26 15.90 -31.39 -20.05
C ALA A 26 16.14 -31.90 -21.48
N GLN A 27 17.09 -32.83 -21.63
CA GLN A 27 17.35 -33.52 -22.90
C GLN A 27 16.67 -34.90 -22.92
N THR A 28 16.50 -35.49 -21.74
CA THR A 28 15.81 -36.75 -21.52
C THR A 28 14.65 -36.56 -20.55
N PHE A 29 13.68 -37.48 -20.57
CA PHE A 29 12.57 -37.44 -19.59
C PHE A 29 13.07 -37.63 -18.16
N GLU A 30 14.21 -38.28 -17.94
CA GLU A 30 14.77 -38.46 -16.59
C GLU A 30 15.36 -37.16 -16.00
N ASP A 31 15.74 -36.21 -16.84
CA ASP A 31 16.20 -34.89 -16.39
C ASP A 31 15.08 -34.09 -15.70
N LEU A 32 13.81 -34.48 -15.93
CA LEU A 32 12.62 -33.88 -15.31
C LEU A 32 12.35 -34.40 -13.89
N LYS A 33 13.18 -35.29 -13.34
CA LYS A 33 12.90 -35.97 -12.06
C LYS A 33 12.80 -35.06 -10.84
N ASN A 34 13.38 -33.87 -10.91
CA ASN A 34 13.35 -32.92 -9.81
C ASN A 34 11.99 -32.20 -9.72
N GLU A 35 11.40 -31.89 -10.87
CA GLU A 35 10.12 -31.20 -10.96
C GLU A 35 8.94 -32.16 -11.12
N ILE A 36 9.14 -33.34 -11.73
CA ILE A 36 8.14 -34.40 -11.90
C ILE A 36 8.71 -35.69 -11.30
N LYS A 37 8.54 -35.89 -9.99
CA LYS A 37 9.16 -36.98 -9.23
C LYS A 37 8.58 -38.35 -9.60
N ASN A 38 7.27 -38.41 -9.92
CA ASN A 38 6.60 -39.66 -10.25
C ASN A 38 7.10 -40.23 -11.60
N PRO A 39 7.79 -41.39 -11.61
CA PRO A 39 8.37 -41.95 -12.83
C PRO A 39 7.30 -42.41 -13.84
N GLU A 40 6.12 -42.84 -13.40
CA GLU A 40 5.03 -43.26 -14.30
C GLU A 40 4.50 -42.09 -15.13
N ILE A 41 4.49 -40.88 -14.55
CA ILE A 41 4.10 -39.66 -15.27
C ILE A 41 5.16 -39.34 -16.33
N ARG A 42 6.45 -39.41 -15.98
CA ARG A 42 7.54 -39.18 -16.93
C ARG A 42 7.50 -40.18 -18.09
N GLU A 43 7.19 -41.44 -17.81
CA GLU A 43 7.01 -42.47 -18.84
C GLU A 43 5.82 -42.18 -19.76
N LYS A 44 4.67 -41.79 -19.20
CA LYS A 44 3.48 -41.41 -20.00
C LYS A 44 3.78 -40.20 -20.90
N LEU A 45 4.48 -39.19 -20.39
CA LEU A 45 4.91 -38.04 -21.19
C LEU A 45 5.86 -38.47 -22.31
N SER A 46 6.77 -39.39 -22.03
CA SER A 46 7.68 -39.96 -23.04
C SER A 46 6.93 -40.64 -24.18
N ARG A 47 5.96 -41.50 -23.85
CA ARG A 47 5.13 -42.19 -24.85
C ARG A 47 4.27 -41.24 -25.70
N LEU A 48 3.81 -40.13 -25.11
CA LEU A 48 2.91 -39.18 -25.79
C LEU A 48 3.65 -38.14 -26.64
N TYR A 49 4.77 -37.61 -26.16
CA TYR A 49 5.47 -36.48 -26.80
C TYR A 49 6.76 -36.87 -27.53
N GLY A 50 7.32 -38.05 -27.25
CA GLY A 50 8.55 -38.58 -27.84
C GLY A 50 9.83 -37.86 -27.41
N SER A 51 9.78 -36.54 -27.24
CA SER A 51 10.89 -35.70 -26.78
C SER A 51 10.41 -34.72 -25.70
N PRO A 52 11.23 -34.44 -24.66
CA PRO A 52 10.93 -33.40 -23.67
C PRO A 52 10.74 -32.01 -24.29
N LEU A 53 11.36 -31.77 -25.45
CA LEU A 53 11.27 -30.51 -26.19
C LEU A 53 9.89 -30.27 -26.82
N ASN A 54 9.05 -31.30 -26.93
CA ASN A 54 7.73 -31.21 -27.55
C ASN A 54 6.59 -31.09 -26.53
N ILE A 55 6.88 -31.15 -25.23
CA ILE A 55 5.83 -31.16 -24.20
C ILE A 55 5.13 -29.79 -24.21
N ASP A 56 3.82 -29.79 -24.46
CA ASP A 56 3.00 -28.58 -24.34
C ASP A 56 3.07 -28.03 -22.90
N LEU A 57 3.11 -26.71 -22.75
CA LEU A 57 3.29 -26.07 -21.45
C LEU A 57 2.23 -26.50 -20.42
N PHE A 58 0.94 -26.39 -20.75
CA PHE A 58 -0.14 -26.61 -19.80
C PHE A 58 -0.10 -27.99 -19.09
N PRO A 59 -0.02 -29.13 -19.79
CA PRO A 59 0.04 -30.43 -19.12
C PRO A 59 1.30 -30.60 -18.26
N ALA A 60 2.45 -30.06 -18.67
CA ALA A 60 3.66 -30.10 -17.84
C ALA A 60 3.46 -29.35 -16.51
N LEU A 61 2.89 -28.14 -16.55
CA LEU A 61 2.63 -27.34 -15.34
C LEU A 61 1.68 -28.03 -14.35
N MET A 62 0.79 -28.91 -14.82
CA MET A 62 -0.17 -29.62 -13.97
C MET A 62 0.42 -30.87 -13.30
N VAL A 63 1.51 -31.41 -13.84
CA VAL A 63 2.14 -32.63 -13.32
C VAL A 63 3.44 -32.38 -12.58
N GLU A 64 3.92 -31.12 -12.55
CA GLU A 64 4.98 -30.72 -11.65
C GLU A 64 4.54 -30.91 -10.19
N ASP A 65 5.45 -31.44 -9.38
CA ASP A 65 5.29 -31.52 -7.94
C ASP A 65 5.24 -30.13 -7.32
N LEU A 66 4.35 -29.99 -6.35
CA LEU A 66 4.11 -28.71 -5.68
C LEU A 66 5.31 -28.29 -4.84
N VAL A 67 5.67 -27.00 -4.93
CA VAL A 67 6.66 -26.40 -4.03
C VAL A 67 6.08 -26.34 -2.61
N PRO A 68 6.83 -26.72 -1.56
CA PRO A 68 6.35 -26.70 -0.18
C PRO A 68 5.74 -25.36 0.23
N GLY A 69 4.56 -25.39 0.86
CA GLY A 69 3.82 -24.19 1.24
C GLY A 69 3.05 -23.50 0.10
N SER A 70 3.09 -24.05 -1.12
CA SER A 70 2.36 -23.54 -2.28
C SER A 70 1.40 -24.58 -2.86
N ARG A 71 0.62 -24.15 -3.87
CA ARG A 71 -0.19 -25.03 -4.72
C ARG A 71 0.29 -25.05 -6.17
N LEU A 72 1.54 -24.66 -6.40
CA LEU A 72 2.11 -24.49 -7.73
C LEU A 72 3.40 -25.31 -7.87
N GLY A 73 3.64 -25.85 -9.06
CA GLY A 73 4.95 -26.33 -9.46
C GLY A 73 5.95 -25.19 -9.65
N PRO A 74 7.26 -25.46 -9.67
CA PRO A 74 8.31 -24.44 -9.77
C PRO A 74 8.17 -23.56 -11.03
N THR A 75 7.82 -24.14 -12.18
CA THR A 75 7.69 -23.37 -13.43
C THR A 75 6.47 -22.47 -13.36
N LEU A 76 5.32 -22.99 -12.90
CA LEU A 76 4.09 -22.18 -12.79
C LEU A 76 4.25 -21.07 -11.74
N MET A 77 4.95 -21.32 -10.64
CA MET A 77 5.28 -20.33 -9.63
C MET A 77 6.12 -19.19 -10.21
N CYS A 78 7.16 -19.51 -11.01
CA CYS A 78 7.98 -18.51 -11.71
C CYS A 78 7.13 -17.66 -12.66
N LEU A 79 6.30 -18.28 -13.51
CA LEU A 79 5.47 -17.56 -14.49
C LEU A 79 4.45 -16.65 -13.82
N LEU A 80 3.72 -17.17 -12.83
CA LEU A 80 2.71 -16.38 -12.11
C LEU A 80 3.35 -15.27 -11.29
N SER A 81 4.41 -15.54 -10.52
CA SER A 81 5.08 -14.49 -9.73
C SER A 81 5.65 -13.38 -10.60
N THR A 82 6.19 -13.72 -11.78
CA THR A 82 6.65 -12.74 -12.76
C THR A 82 5.50 -11.90 -13.29
N GLN A 83 4.38 -12.52 -13.67
CA GLN A 83 3.22 -11.80 -14.20
C GLN A 83 2.58 -10.91 -13.12
N PHE A 84 2.37 -11.42 -11.90
CA PHE A 84 1.82 -10.67 -10.77
C PHE A 84 2.71 -9.50 -10.37
N ARG A 85 4.04 -9.67 -10.40
CA ARG A 85 4.99 -8.57 -10.18
C ARG A 85 4.85 -7.49 -11.24
N ARG A 86 4.79 -7.88 -12.52
CA ARG A 86 4.67 -6.92 -13.65
C ARG A 86 3.38 -6.10 -13.58
N ILE A 87 2.24 -6.72 -13.28
CA ILE A 87 0.97 -5.98 -13.16
C ILE A 87 0.96 -5.06 -11.95
N ARG A 88 1.58 -5.47 -10.83
CA ARG A 88 1.71 -4.65 -9.63
C ARG A 88 2.62 -3.44 -9.88
N ASP A 89 3.84 -3.68 -10.33
CA ASP A 89 4.88 -2.65 -10.49
C ASP A 89 4.57 -1.74 -11.71
N GLY A 90 3.86 -2.27 -12.71
CA GLY A 90 3.45 -1.54 -13.91
C GLY A 90 2.16 -0.75 -13.76
N ASP A 91 1.39 -0.96 -12.69
CA ASP A 91 0.15 -0.23 -12.43
C ASP A 91 0.42 1.07 -11.67
N ARG A 92 0.26 2.19 -12.37
CA ARG A 92 0.35 3.53 -11.77
C ARG A 92 -0.65 3.71 -10.63
N LEU A 93 -1.82 3.07 -10.72
CA LEU A 93 -2.90 3.13 -9.74
C LEU A 93 -2.86 1.97 -8.74
N TRP A 94 -1.75 1.24 -8.65
CA TRP A 94 -1.54 0.26 -7.58
C TRP A 94 -1.80 0.93 -6.22
N TYR A 95 -2.65 0.33 -5.40
CA TYR A 95 -3.21 0.98 -4.21
C TYR A 95 -2.17 1.38 -3.16
N GLU A 96 -0.99 0.76 -3.15
CA GLU A 96 0.10 1.12 -2.23
C GLU A 96 1.00 2.23 -2.78
N ASN A 97 0.81 2.67 -4.02
CA ASN A 97 1.63 3.72 -4.61
C ASN A 97 1.38 5.07 -3.90
N PRO A 98 2.43 5.85 -3.61
CA PRO A 98 2.29 7.18 -3.02
C PRO A 98 1.37 8.07 -3.85
N GLY A 99 0.42 8.72 -3.17
CA GLY A 99 -0.54 9.64 -3.81
C GLY A 99 -1.78 8.99 -4.39
N VAL A 100 -1.90 7.65 -4.40
CA VAL A 100 -3.18 6.97 -4.75
C VAL A 100 -4.14 7.05 -3.57
N PHE A 101 -3.67 6.70 -2.37
CA PHE A 101 -4.42 6.84 -1.12
C PHE A 101 -3.60 7.62 -0.08
N THR A 102 -4.29 8.27 0.86
CA THR A 102 -3.63 8.83 2.04
C THR A 102 -3.15 7.71 2.97
N PRO A 103 -2.16 7.96 3.86
CA PRO A 103 -1.71 6.94 4.81
C PRO A 103 -2.83 6.38 5.71
N ALA A 104 -3.81 7.21 6.08
CA ALA A 104 -4.97 6.81 6.87
C ALA A 104 -5.90 5.87 6.07
N GLN A 105 -6.17 6.22 4.81
CA GLN A 105 -6.95 5.39 3.89
C GLN A 105 -6.27 4.04 3.61
N LEU A 106 -4.96 4.04 3.36
CA LEU A 106 -4.19 2.81 3.11
C LEU A 106 -4.21 1.87 4.31
N THR A 107 -4.12 2.42 5.53
CA THR A 107 -4.22 1.64 6.77
C THR A 107 -5.57 0.93 6.85
N GLN A 108 -6.67 1.64 6.51
CA GLN A 108 -8.00 1.06 6.48
C GLN A 108 -8.14 -0.04 5.41
N ILE A 109 -7.61 0.18 4.20
CA ILE A 109 -7.63 -0.84 3.12
C ILE A 109 -6.88 -2.11 3.55
N LYS A 110 -5.70 -1.98 4.17
CA LYS A 110 -4.88 -3.13 4.61
C LYS A 110 -5.53 -3.97 5.72
N GLN A 111 -6.49 -3.43 6.45
CA GLN A 111 -7.24 -4.15 7.48
C GLN A 111 -8.44 -4.92 6.91
N THR A 112 -8.81 -4.69 5.65
CA THR A 112 -9.94 -5.39 5.03
C THR A 112 -9.64 -6.88 4.80
N SER A 113 -10.71 -7.68 4.76
CA SER A 113 -10.63 -9.11 4.48
C SER A 113 -11.76 -9.53 3.55
N LEU A 114 -11.54 -10.59 2.76
CA LEU A 114 -12.62 -11.18 1.94
C LEU A 114 -13.75 -11.72 2.84
N ALA A 115 -13.44 -12.15 4.07
CA ALA A 115 -14.42 -12.50 5.08
C ALA A 115 -15.40 -11.36 5.37
N ARG A 116 -14.90 -10.13 5.53
CA ARG A 116 -15.74 -8.93 5.73
C ARG A 116 -16.62 -8.66 4.53
N VAL A 117 -16.07 -8.77 3.32
CA VAL A 117 -16.83 -8.57 2.07
C VAL A 117 -18.00 -9.56 1.99
N LEU A 118 -17.78 -10.83 2.34
CA LEU A 118 -18.84 -11.84 2.38
C LEU A 118 -19.90 -11.52 3.44
N CYS A 119 -19.49 -11.08 4.63
CA CYS A 119 -20.44 -10.70 5.69
C CYS A 119 -21.27 -9.45 5.36
N ASP A 120 -20.74 -8.49 4.60
CA ASP A 120 -21.46 -7.27 4.23
C ASP A 120 -22.41 -7.46 3.04
N ASN A 121 -22.13 -8.42 2.16
CA ASN A 121 -22.85 -8.59 0.88
C ASN A 121 -23.54 -9.95 0.73
N GLY A 122 -23.34 -10.87 1.67
CA GLY A 122 -23.90 -12.21 1.61
C GLY A 122 -25.32 -12.27 2.17
N ASP A 123 -26.22 -12.93 1.46
CA ASP A 123 -27.57 -13.18 1.95
C ASP A 123 -27.53 -14.13 3.15
N ASN A 124 -27.93 -13.62 4.33
CA ASN A 124 -28.03 -14.39 5.57
C ASN A 124 -26.72 -15.10 6.01
N ILE A 125 -25.55 -14.59 5.57
CA ILE A 125 -24.25 -15.06 6.06
C ILE A 125 -23.95 -14.37 7.38
N THR A 126 -24.09 -15.11 8.48
CA THR A 126 -23.83 -14.61 9.85
C THR A 126 -22.52 -15.10 10.44
N ARG A 127 -21.93 -16.15 9.86
CA ARG A 127 -20.66 -16.74 10.32
C ARG A 127 -19.74 -17.01 9.14
N VAL A 128 -18.46 -16.68 9.32
CA VAL A 128 -17.43 -16.83 8.28
C VAL A 128 -16.09 -17.21 8.91
N GLN A 129 -15.18 -17.75 8.12
CA GLN A 129 -13.79 -17.93 8.53
C GLN A 129 -13.03 -16.62 8.42
N HIS A 130 -12.08 -16.35 9.33
CA HIS A 130 -11.22 -15.16 9.23
C HIS A 130 -10.37 -15.17 7.94
N ASP A 131 -9.83 -16.33 7.56
CA ASP A 131 -9.09 -16.53 6.31
C ASP A 131 -9.86 -17.52 5.43
N VAL A 132 -10.64 -16.97 4.50
CA VAL A 132 -11.55 -17.73 3.63
C VAL A 132 -10.84 -18.63 2.61
N PHE A 133 -9.51 -18.52 2.49
CA PHE A 133 -8.72 -19.38 1.60
C PHE A 133 -8.26 -20.67 2.29
N LYS A 134 -8.43 -20.78 3.61
CA LYS A 134 -8.14 -21.99 4.36
C LYS A 134 -9.37 -22.89 4.46
N VAL A 135 -9.12 -24.18 4.57
CA VAL A 135 -10.17 -25.16 4.86
C VAL A 135 -10.38 -25.19 6.37
N ALA A 136 -11.62 -25.01 6.81
CA ALA A 136 -12.03 -25.21 8.19
C ALA A 136 -13.34 -26.02 8.23
N GLU A 137 -13.54 -26.75 9.33
CA GLU A 137 -14.71 -27.61 9.53
C GLU A 137 -15.74 -26.89 10.40
N PHE A 138 -16.94 -26.67 9.88
CA PHE A 138 -18.01 -26.07 10.66
C PHE A 138 -18.40 -26.97 11.86
N PRO A 139 -18.57 -26.43 13.09
CA PRO A 139 -18.57 -25.00 13.46
C PRO A 139 -17.19 -24.42 13.84
N HIS A 140 -16.13 -25.24 13.86
CA HIS A 140 -14.79 -24.84 14.27
C HIS A 140 -14.11 -23.96 13.21
N GLY A 141 -13.49 -22.85 13.66
CA GLY A 141 -12.84 -21.89 12.75
C GLY A 141 -13.79 -20.88 12.08
N TYR A 142 -15.08 -20.92 12.40
CA TYR A 142 -16.06 -19.91 11.99
C TYR A 142 -16.37 -18.95 13.15
N SER A 143 -16.15 -17.66 12.94
CA SER A 143 -16.51 -16.58 13.86
C SER A 143 -17.78 -15.85 13.39
N SER A 144 -18.39 -15.09 14.30
CA SER A 144 -19.53 -14.24 13.96
C SER A 144 -19.07 -13.12 13.04
N CYS A 145 -19.91 -12.75 12.06
CA CYS A 145 -19.68 -11.57 11.23
C CYS A 145 -19.58 -10.27 12.05
N GLU A 146 -20.07 -10.22 13.28
CA GLU A 146 -19.94 -9.07 14.17
C GLU A 146 -18.51 -8.89 14.70
N GLU A 147 -17.73 -9.97 14.77
CA GLU A 147 -16.34 -9.97 15.24
C GLU A 147 -15.35 -9.61 14.12
N ILE A 148 -15.79 -9.63 12.86
CA ILE A 148 -14.95 -9.28 11.70
C ILE A 148 -14.87 -7.76 11.53
N PRO A 149 -13.67 -7.15 11.62
CA PRO A 149 -13.50 -5.70 11.52
C PRO A 149 -14.11 -5.10 10.26
N LYS A 150 -14.79 -3.96 10.40
CA LYS A 150 -15.37 -3.18 9.30
C LYS A 150 -14.38 -2.15 8.77
N LEU A 151 -14.50 -1.83 7.49
CA LEU A 151 -13.75 -0.73 6.87
C LEU A 151 -14.29 0.62 7.37
N ASP A 152 -13.43 1.46 7.94
CA ASP A 152 -13.81 2.81 8.37
C ASP A 152 -13.72 3.81 7.21
N LEU A 153 -14.86 4.08 6.59
CA LEU A 153 -14.97 5.02 5.47
C LEU A 153 -14.88 6.49 5.88
N ARG A 154 -14.80 6.83 7.18
CA ARG A 154 -14.58 8.21 7.64
C ARG A 154 -13.26 8.79 7.12
N MET A 155 -12.28 7.94 6.78
CA MET A 155 -11.01 8.37 6.18
C MET A 155 -11.15 8.91 4.74
N TRP A 156 -12.32 8.77 4.13
CA TRP A 156 -12.69 9.35 2.82
C TRP A 156 -13.63 10.55 2.97
N GLN A 157 -13.91 10.99 4.20
CA GLN A 157 -14.75 12.15 4.42
C GLN A 157 -13.95 13.42 4.13
N ASP A 158 -14.35 14.15 3.09
CA ASP A 158 -13.84 15.49 2.83
C ASP A 158 -14.54 16.50 3.77
N CYS A 159 -13.76 17.17 4.62
CA CYS A 159 -14.21 18.33 5.39
C CYS A 159 -14.41 19.51 4.43
N CYS A 160 -15.63 19.69 3.92
CA CYS A 160 -15.98 20.87 3.13
C CYS A 160 -16.42 22.01 4.06
N GLU A 161 -15.58 23.03 4.26
CA GLU A 161 -16.07 24.33 4.72
C GLU A 161 -16.84 25.09 3.61
N ASP A 162 -16.52 24.80 2.33
CA ASP A 162 -17.25 25.33 1.18
C ASP A 162 -17.50 24.19 0.17
N CYS A 163 -18.75 23.74 0.05
CA CYS A 163 -19.15 22.58 -0.78
C CYS A 163 -19.07 22.84 -2.30
N ARG A 164 -18.52 23.98 -2.74
CA ARG A 164 -18.45 24.38 -4.15
C ARG A 164 -17.52 23.52 -5.02
N THR A 165 -16.60 22.77 -4.41
CA THR A 165 -15.67 21.87 -5.11
C THR A 165 -16.00 20.38 -4.95
N ARG A 166 -17.12 20.03 -4.28
CA ARG A 166 -17.60 18.64 -4.21
C ARG A 166 -17.81 18.10 -5.62
N GLY A 167 -17.11 17.02 -5.96
CA GLY A 167 -17.17 16.39 -7.28
C GLY A 167 -16.13 16.90 -8.29
N GLN A 168 -15.23 17.82 -7.92
CA GLN A 168 -14.01 18.06 -8.69
C GLN A 168 -13.03 16.91 -8.44
N PHE A 169 -13.29 15.78 -9.09
CA PHE A 169 -12.34 14.68 -9.19
C PHE A 169 -11.16 15.10 -10.06
N ASN A 170 -10.27 15.93 -9.53
CA ASN A 170 -8.90 16.01 -10.02
C ASN A 170 -8.19 14.70 -9.63
N ALA A 171 -8.68 13.56 -10.15
CA ALA A 171 -8.07 12.24 -10.01
C ALA A 171 -6.63 12.23 -10.53
N PHE A 172 -6.25 13.26 -11.29
CA PHE A 172 -4.89 13.55 -11.70
C PHE A 172 -4.58 15.01 -11.40
N SER A 173 -4.37 15.36 -10.12
CA SER A 173 -3.62 16.57 -9.80
C SER A 173 -2.28 16.55 -10.57
N TYR A 174 -1.77 17.71 -10.94
CA TYR A 174 -0.57 17.86 -11.79
C TYR A 174 0.68 17.09 -11.31
N HIS A 175 0.65 16.53 -10.09
CA HIS A 175 1.63 15.58 -9.55
C HIS A 175 1.66 14.20 -10.23
N PHE A 176 0.58 13.77 -10.90
CA PHE A 176 0.55 12.50 -11.63
C PHE A 176 1.12 12.58 -13.06
N ARG A 177 1.66 13.75 -13.46
CA ARG A 177 2.48 13.88 -14.68
C ARG A 177 3.96 13.54 -14.45
N GLY A 178 4.29 12.85 -13.37
CA GLY A 178 5.57 12.15 -13.27
C GLY A 178 5.63 11.07 -14.36
N ARG A 179 6.59 11.17 -15.28
CA ARG A 179 6.95 10.06 -16.17
C ARG A 179 7.10 8.78 -15.34
N ARG A 180 6.79 7.62 -15.94
CA ARG A 180 7.08 6.29 -15.36
C ARG A 180 8.40 6.33 -14.58
N SER A 181 8.42 5.79 -13.37
CA SER A 181 9.70 5.59 -12.69
C SER A 181 10.63 4.83 -13.63
N LEU A 182 11.76 5.47 -13.96
CA LEU A 182 12.78 4.90 -14.86
C LEU A 182 13.49 3.70 -14.23
N ASP A 183 13.25 3.46 -12.94
CA ASP A 183 13.83 2.33 -12.19
C ASP A 183 13.13 1.00 -12.52
N TYR A 184 11.91 1.05 -13.07
CA TYR A 184 11.11 -0.13 -13.42
C TYR A 184 10.87 -0.30 -14.93
N SER A 185 11.50 0.53 -15.75
CA SER A 185 11.42 0.43 -17.22
C SER A 185 12.55 -0.49 -17.74
N PHE A 186 12.29 -1.24 -18.82
CA PHE A 186 13.31 -2.09 -19.46
C PHE A 186 14.54 -1.26 -19.86
N GLN A 187 15.74 -1.87 -19.91
CA GLN A 187 16.98 -1.15 -20.25
C GLN A 187 16.90 -0.42 -21.60
N GLU A 188 16.12 -0.94 -22.55
CA GLU A 188 15.89 -0.35 -23.88
C GLU A 188 15.00 0.90 -23.84
N ASP A 189 14.18 1.06 -22.79
CA ASP A 189 13.28 2.20 -22.59
C ASP A 189 13.94 3.37 -21.82
N LYS A 190 15.20 3.21 -21.36
CA LYS A 190 15.93 4.31 -20.73
C LYS A 190 16.30 5.34 -21.81
N PRO A 191 15.91 6.62 -21.66
CA PRO A 191 16.27 7.63 -22.64
C PRO A 191 17.80 7.75 -22.69
N LEU A 192 18.37 7.57 -23.89
CA LEU A 192 19.77 7.89 -24.15
C LEU A 192 20.05 9.29 -23.60
N LYS A 193 21.00 9.39 -22.67
CA LYS A 193 21.45 10.66 -22.08
C LYS A 193 21.76 11.62 -23.24
N LYS A 194 20.93 12.65 -23.43
CA LYS A 194 21.21 13.74 -24.37
C LYS A 194 22.48 14.44 -23.89
N ILE A 195 23.59 14.12 -24.54
CA ILE A 195 24.81 14.93 -24.50
C ILE A 195 24.41 16.31 -25.03
N LYS A 196 24.55 17.34 -24.19
CA LYS A 196 24.44 18.75 -24.62
C LYS A 196 25.60 19.01 -25.59
N MET A 197 25.32 19.06 -26.88
CA MET A 197 26.25 19.62 -27.86
C MET A 197 26.23 21.15 -27.76
N SER A 198 27.33 21.72 -27.25
CA SER A 198 27.76 23.07 -27.62
C SER A 198 28.52 22.99 -28.95
N LYS A 199 28.24 23.96 -29.83
CA LYS A 199 28.70 24.06 -31.21
C LYS A 199 30.23 24.10 -31.35
N THR A 200 30.77 23.27 -32.25
CA THR A 200 31.82 23.71 -33.21
C THR A 200 31.75 22.87 -34.49
N VAL A 201 32.11 23.53 -35.59
CA VAL A 201 31.96 23.21 -37.01
C VAL A 201 32.95 22.14 -37.50
N SER A 202 32.52 21.21 -38.36
CA SER A 202 33.07 20.92 -39.71
C SER A 202 32.89 19.46 -40.18
N SER A 203 32.25 19.34 -41.35
CA SER A 203 32.50 18.45 -42.50
C SER A 203 32.84 16.95 -42.39
N VAL A 204 31.99 16.15 -43.06
CA VAL A 204 32.32 15.07 -44.05
C VAL A 204 32.88 13.76 -43.42
N LYS A 205 32.42 12.52 -43.67
CA LYS A 205 31.99 11.79 -44.90
C LYS A 205 31.30 10.44 -44.50
N HIS A 206 30.54 9.87 -45.45
CA HIS A 206 29.95 8.51 -45.48
C HIS A 206 30.86 7.34 -45.03
N SER A 207 30.27 6.27 -44.45
CA SER A 207 30.19 4.94 -45.09
C SER A 207 29.50 3.88 -44.19
N LYS A 208 28.83 2.94 -44.87
CA LYS A 208 28.16 1.74 -44.37
C LYS A 208 29.16 0.60 -44.04
N TYR A 209 28.65 -0.36 -43.26
CA TYR A 209 28.89 -1.83 -43.27
C TYR A 209 29.94 -2.52 -42.36
N PHE A 210 29.39 -3.46 -41.56
CA PHE A 210 29.77 -4.86 -41.30
C PHE A 210 30.75 -5.31 -40.19
N ARG A 211 30.18 -6.20 -39.33
CA ARG A 211 30.63 -7.52 -38.78
C ARG A 211 31.70 -7.64 -37.68
N ASN A 212 31.24 -8.38 -36.65
CA ASN A 212 31.89 -9.30 -35.72
C ASN A 212 33.40 -9.53 -35.85
N ALA A 213 34.10 -9.40 -34.72
CA ALA A 213 35.30 -10.17 -34.42
C ALA A 213 35.31 -10.54 -32.93
N THR A 214 35.28 -11.83 -32.66
CA THR A 214 35.74 -12.46 -31.42
C THR A 214 37.23 -12.14 -31.24
N SER A 215 37.66 -11.70 -30.05
CA SER A 215 39.03 -11.90 -29.58
C SER A 215 39.02 -11.84 -28.05
N ALA A 216 39.45 -12.96 -27.48
CA ALA A 216 39.68 -13.14 -26.06
C ALA A 216 41.03 -12.52 -25.63
N SER A 217 41.21 -12.52 -24.31
CA SER A 217 42.41 -12.28 -23.50
C SER A 217 42.97 -10.85 -23.44
N ASN A 218 42.77 -10.18 -22.31
CA ASN A 218 43.77 -10.24 -21.24
C ASN A 218 43.16 -9.83 -19.88
N GLU A 219 43.36 -10.69 -18.89
CA GLU A 219 43.16 -10.36 -17.49
C GLU A 219 44.16 -9.28 -17.06
N ASN A 220 43.68 -8.34 -16.25
CA ASN A 220 44.50 -7.71 -15.23
C ASN A 220 43.66 -7.58 -13.96
N THR A 221 44.08 -8.33 -12.96
CA THR A 221 43.64 -8.31 -11.57
C THR A 221 43.94 -6.96 -10.93
N ASN A 222 42.92 -6.32 -10.35
CA ASN A 222 43.01 -5.53 -9.11
C ASN A 222 41.62 -4.98 -8.74
N MET A 223 41.02 -5.60 -7.73
CA MET A 223 39.76 -5.19 -7.09
C MET A 223 40.09 -4.40 -5.81
N PRO A 224 39.48 -3.22 -5.58
CA PRO A 224 39.33 -2.68 -4.23
C PRO A 224 37.83 -2.52 -3.92
N ALA A 225 37.20 -3.54 -3.33
CA ALA A 225 35.78 -3.54 -2.97
C ALA A 225 35.53 -3.56 -1.45
N VAL A 226 36.44 -3.00 -0.66
CA VAL A 226 36.33 -3.03 0.82
C VAL A 226 36.19 -1.63 1.44
N ASN A 227 36.63 -0.57 0.74
CA ASN A 227 36.50 0.81 1.26
C ASN A 227 35.07 1.36 1.14
N ASP A 228 34.34 0.99 0.08
CA ASP A 228 33.00 1.52 -0.22
C ASP A 228 31.94 1.07 0.81
N PHE A 229 32.05 -0.16 1.32
CA PHE A 229 31.10 -0.67 2.31
C PHE A 229 31.29 -0.03 3.69
N LYS A 230 32.54 0.29 4.04
CA LYS A 230 32.85 0.97 5.31
C LYS A 230 32.32 2.41 5.30
N GLU A 231 32.43 3.08 4.16
CA GLU A 231 31.93 4.44 3.96
C GLU A 231 30.39 4.47 4.03
N PHE A 232 29.74 3.49 3.38
CA PHE A 232 28.28 3.31 3.47
C PHE A 232 27.78 3.05 4.90
N VAL A 233 28.46 2.19 5.67
CA VAL A 233 28.07 1.91 7.07
C VAL A 233 28.24 3.15 7.95
N LEU A 234 29.27 3.96 7.71
CA LEU A 234 29.48 5.21 8.44
C LEU A 234 28.40 6.25 8.13
N GLU A 235 28.00 6.39 6.87
CA GLU A 235 26.90 7.28 6.46
C GLU A 235 25.56 6.81 7.05
N MET A 236 25.32 5.51 7.08
CA MET A 236 24.13 4.94 7.73
C MET A 236 24.13 5.19 9.26
N GLN A 237 25.30 5.14 9.90
CA GLN A 237 25.43 5.40 11.32
C GLN A 237 25.20 6.89 11.65
N GLU A 238 25.62 7.80 10.77
CA GLU A 238 25.38 9.24 10.89
C GLU A 238 23.89 9.58 10.73
N THR A 239 23.21 8.97 9.74
CA THR A 239 21.77 9.14 9.54
C THR A 239 20.95 8.61 10.72
N ILE A 240 21.31 7.46 11.30
CA ILE A 240 20.69 6.93 12.52
C ILE A 240 20.87 7.90 13.70
N SER A 241 22.06 8.51 13.82
CA SER A 241 22.36 9.47 14.88
C SER A 241 21.51 10.75 14.75
N SER A 242 21.40 11.25 13.52
CA SER A 242 20.57 12.41 13.18
C SER A 242 19.09 12.15 13.48
N LEU A 243 18.56 11.00 13.07
CA LEU A 243 17.18 10.60 13.33
C LEU A 243 16.90 10.44 14.82
N ARG A 244 17.81 9.83 15.59
CA ARG A 244 17.69 9.75 17.06
C ARG A 244 17.63 11.12 17.73
N ASN A 245 18.40 12.10 17.23
CA ASN A 245 18.33 13.48 17.73
C ASN A 245 17.02 14.18 17.35
N GLN A 246 16.49 13.93 16.15
CA GLN A 246 15.18 14.42 15.75
C GLN A 246 14.06 13.82 16.61
N ILE A 247 14.13 12.52 16.92
CA ILE A 247 13.19 11.84 17.82
C ILE A 247 13.26 12.47 19.21
N LYS A 248 14.44 12.62 19.82
CA LYS A 248 14.59 13.29 21.13
C LYS A 248 14.07 14.73 21.14
N LYS A 249 14.20 15.45 20.02
CA LYS A 249 13.68 16.82 19.87
C LYS A 249 12.16 16.87 19.72
N LEU A 250 11.56 15.84 19.12
CA LEU A 250 10.11 15.69 19.04
C LEU A 250 9.53 15.20 20.37
N GLU A 251 10.20 14.27 21.05
CA GLU A 251 9.86 13.81 22.41
C GLU A 251 9.92 14.95 23.43
N SER A 252 10.93 15.83 23.36
CA SER A 252 11.00 17.02 24.22
C SER A 252 9.94 18.08 23.93
N ARG A 253 9.41 18.10 22.70
CA ARG A 253 8.24 18.92 22.33
C ARG A 253 6.93 18.28 22.80
N LEU A 254 6.84 16.94 22.78
CA LEU A 254 5.71 16.18 23.31
C LEU A 254 5.67 16.19 24.85
N SER A 255 6.81 16.39 25.50
CA SER A 255 6.95 16.50 26.97
C SER A 255 6.39 17.80 27.56
N LYS A 256 6.03 18.79 26.75
CA LYS A 256 5.33 19.99 27.24
C LYS A 256 3.85 19.64 27.39
N THR A 257 3.48 19.21 28.59
CA THR A 257 2.11 18.89 29.00
C THR A 257 1.26 20.14 29.32
N ASP A 258 1.88 21.32 29.31
CA ASP A 258 1.25 22.60 29.61
C ASP A 258 0.57 23.18 28.36
N CYS A 259 -0.63 23.71 28.53
CA CYS A 259 -1.37 24.36 27.46
C CYS A 259 -1.19 25.88 27.51
N THR A 260 -1.30 26.56 26.38
CA THR A 260 -1.27 28.03 26.31
C THR A 260 -2.51 28.53 25.57
N ASP A 261 -3.27 29.44 26.18
CA ASP A 261 -4.45 30.03 25.55
C ASP A 261 -4.10 31.15 24.54
N GLU A 262 -5.10 31.65 23.83
CA GLU A 262 -4.96 32.76 22.87
C GLU A 262 -4.49 34.08 23.50
N LYS A 263 -4.58 34.22 24.83
CA LYS A 263 -4.15 35.40 25.60
C LYS A 263 -2.73 35.23 26.15
N GLY A 264 -2.05 34.13 25.81
CA GLY A 264 -0.69 33.83 26.23
C GLY A 264 -0.56 33.35 27.67
N LYS A 265 -1.66 32.93 28.31
CA LYS A 265 -1.66 32.38 29.67
C LYS A 265 -1.42 30.87 29.63
N SER A 266 -0.45 30.40 30.42
CA SER A 266 -0.12 28.99 30.52
C SER A 266 -0.93 28.29 31.60
N TYR A 267 -1.37 27.07 31.30
CA TYR A 267 -2.17 26.21 32.17
C TYR A 267 -1.47 24.87 32.36
N SER A 268 -1.45 24.36 33.59
CA SER A 268 -0.88 23.05 33.91
C SER A 268 -1.80 21.92 33.44
N SER A 269 -1.25 20.72 33.23
CA SER A 269 -2.04 19.55 32.85
C SER A 269 -3.12 19.22 33.90
N ASN A 270 -4.36 19.01 33.44
CA ASN A 270 -5.61 18.86 34.21
C ASN A 270 -6.16 20.14 34.87
N GLU A 271 -5.63 21.31 34.54
CA GLU A 271 -6.20 22.58 35.00
C GLU A 271 -7.49 22.92 34.22
N THR A 272 -8.51 23.38 34.94
CA THR A 272 -9.79 23.80 34.39
C THR A 272 -10.04 25.27 34.72
N TRP A 273 -10.51 26.05 33.74
CA TRP A 273 -10.81 27.47 33.93
C TRP A 273 -12.06 27.91 33.16
N LYS A 274 -12.72 28.97 33.64
CA LYS A 274 -13.84 29.61 32.95
C LYS A 274 -13.30 30.69 32.01
N MET A 275 -13.60 30.56 30.72
CA MET A 275 -13.23 31.57 29.71
C MET A 275 -14.26 32.70 29.68
N ASP A 276 -15.54 32.35 29.83
CA ASP A 276 -16.69 33.24 29.91
C ASP A 276 -17.79 32.57 30.78
N PRO A 277 -18.93 33.24 31.07
CA PRO A 277 -20.00 32.66 31.88
C PRO A 277 -20.55 31.31 31.38
N CYS A 278 -20.46 31.02 30.08
CA CYS A 278 -20.97 29.82 29.42
C CYS A 278 -19.90 28.80 29.03
N THR A 279 -18.62 29.17 29.03
CA THR A 279 -17.55 28.34 28.48
C THR A 279 -16.55 27.94 29.55
N VAL A 280 -16.40 26.63 29.76
CA VAL A 280 -15.41 26.02 30.65
C VAL A 280 -14.38 25.27 29.81
N CYS A 281 -13.10 25.58 30.00
CA CYS A 281 -12.00 24.94 29.29
C CYS A 281 -11.18 24.07 30.23
N GLU A 282 -10.63 22.98 29.69
CA GLU A 282 -9.69 22.09 30.37
C GLU A 282 -8.42 21.89 29.54
N CYS A 283 -7.26 21.84 30.20
CA CYS A 283 -5.99 21.48 29.58
C CYS A 283 -5.70 19.98 29.81
N LYS A 284 -5.66 19.18 28.75
CA LYS A 284 -5.25 17.76 28.81
C LYS A 284 -4.09 17.52 27.86
N VAL A 285 -2.93 17.20 28.43
CA VAL A 285 -1.73 16.76 27.67
C VAL A 285 -1.36 17.73 26.53
N GLY A 286 -1.27 19.03 26.83
CA GLY A 286 -0.92 20.07 25.86
C GLY A 286 -2.04 20.51 24.91
N GLN A 287 -3.25 19.95 25.03
CA GLN A 287 -4.42 20.33 24.24
C GLN A 287 -5.50 20.99 25.12
N ILE A 288 -5.99 22.16 24.70
CA ILE A 288 -7.13 22.85 25.32
C ILE A 288 -8.42 22.32 24.71
N THR A 289 -9.34 21.85 25.56
CA THR A 289 -10.70 21.46 25.18
C THR A 289 -11.69 22.33 25.92
N CYS A 290 -12.56 23.04 25.20
CA CYS A 290 -13.57 23.93 25.79
C CYS A 290 -14.98 23.39 25.57
N PHE A 291 -15.79 23.41 26.63
CA PHE A 291 -17.18 23.02 26.65
C PHE A 291 -18.04 24.27 26.81
N VAL A 292 -18.94 24.49 25.86
CA VAL A 292 -19.91 25.59 25.88
C VAL A 292 -21.25 25.05 26.39
N GLU A 293 -21.71 25.58 27.52
CA GLU A 293 -23.02 25.29 28.07
C GLU A 293 -24.12 25.85 27.16
N SER A 294 -25.04 24.99 26.74
CA SER A 294 -26.18 25.36 25.91
C SER A 294 -27.42 25.52 26.79
N CYS A 295 -28.03 26.70 26.79
CA CYS A 295 -29.19 26.99 27.63
C CYS A 295 -30.48 26.42 27.01
N PRO A 296 -31.35 25.78 27.82
CA PRO A 296 -32.69 25.41 27.38
C PRO A 296 -33.54 26.66 27.10
N PRO A 297 -34.58 26.57 26.25
CA PRO A 297 -35.49 27.68 25.99
C PRO A 297 -36.20 28.13 27.28
N ALA A 298 -36.18 29.43 27.55
CA ALA A 298 -36.79 29.99 28.75
C ALA A 298 -38.31 30.09 28.59
N ASP A 299 -39.04 29.56 29.56
CA ASP A 299 -40.50 29.43 29.55
C ASP A 299 -41.21 30.70 30.12
N CYS A 300 -40.81 31.88 29.64
CA CYS A 300 -41.38 33.16 30.06
C CYS A 300 -41.37 34.23 28.96
N GLU A 301 -42.28 35.19 29.05
CA GLU A 301 -42.46 36.24 28.02
C GLU A 301 -41.26 37.20 27.88
N ALA A 302 -40.46 37.38 28.94
CA ALA A 302 -39.31 38.30 28.93
C ALA A 302 -38.13 37.74 29.76
N PRO A 303 -37.33 36.81 29.22
CA PRO A 303 -36.15 36.29 29.89
C PRO A 303 -35.04 37.35 29.94
N VAL A 304 -34.51 37.63 31.13
CA VAL A 304 -33.48 38.66 31.36
C VAL A 304 -32.12 37.99 31.59
N LYS A 305 -31.10 38.43 30.86
CA LYS A 305 -29.72 37.97 31.07
C LYS A 305 -29.10 38.73 32.25
N VAL A 306 -28.86 38.03 33.35
CA VAL A 306 -28.19 38.60 34.53
C VAL A 306 -26.67 38.62 34.30
N LYS A 307 -26.01 39.68 34.77
CA LYS A 307 -24.56 39.86 34.57
C LYS A 307 -23.80 38.82 35.40
N GLY A 308 -23.17 37.86 34.71
CA GLY A 308 -22.36 36.80 35.33
C GLY A 308 -22.92 35.39 35.11
N ASP A 309 -24.17 35.26 34.68
CA ASP A 309 -24.82 33.98 34.40
C ASP A 309 -24.81 33.67 32.90
N CYS A 310 -24.62 32.38 32.56
CA CYS A 310 -24.69 31.93 31.17
C CYS A 310 -26.12 32.06 30.61
N CYS A 311 -27.08 31.53 31.36
CA CYS A 311 -28.45 31.38 30.91
C CYS A 311 -29.36 32.51 31.40
N PRO A 312 -30.34 32.93 30.59
CA PRO A 312 -31.26 33.98 30.99
C PRO A 312 -32.25 33.48 32.03
N VAL A 313 -32.65 34.34 32.95
CA VAL A 313 -33.55 34.02 34.08
C VAL A 313 -34.84 34.82 33.98
N CYS A 314 -35.93 34.23 34.48
CA CYS A 314 -37.24 34.87 34.52
C CYS A 314 -37.43 35.60 35.86
N LEU A 315 -37.54 36.93 35.84
CA LEU A 315 -37.82 37.73 37.03
C LEU A 315 -39.33 37.68 37.33
N LYS A 316 -39.72 37.05 38.46
CA LYS A 316 -41.13 37.04 38.91
C LYS A 316 -41.56 38.45 39.31
N GLN A 317 -42.53 39.03 38.61
CA GLN A 317 -43.16 40.29 39.01
C GLN A 317 -44.01 40.07 40.27
N ASN A 318 -43.69 40.77 41.36
CA ASN A 318 -44.48 40.81 42.59
C ASN A 318 -45.82 41.52 42.33
N ASN A 319 -46.89 40.74 42.17
CA ASN A 319 -48.25 41.27 42.12
C ASN A 319 -48.68 41.79 43.51
N ILE A 320 -48.69 43.12 43.65
CA ILE A 320 -49.35 43.83 44.74
C ILE A 320 -50.86 43.56 44.62
N LYS A 321 -51.42 42.81 45.57
CA LYS A 321 -52.86 42.64 45.76
C LYS A 321 -53.53 44.01 46.03
N LYS A 322 -54.36 44.47 45.09
CA LYS A 322 -55.60 45.22 45.32
C LYS A 322 -56.69 44.35 44.66
N LYS A 323 -57.89 44.12 45.16
CA LYS A 323 -58.74 44.45 46.33
C LYS A 323 -59.97 43.52 46.12
N PRO A 324 -60.86 43.21 47.08
CA PRO A 324 -62.26 43.09 46.69
C PRO A 324 -62.86 44.49 46.49
#